data_AF-A0A2M7PA67-F1
#
_entry.id   AF-A0A2M7PA67-F1
#
_cell.length_a   1.000
_cell.length_b   1.000
_cell.length_c   1.000
_cell.angle_alpha   90.00
_cell.angle_beta   90.00
_cell.angle_gamma   90.00
#
_symmetry.space_group_name_H-M   'P 1'
#
loop_
_entity.id
_entity.type
_entity.pdbx_description
1 polymer ?
#
loop_
_entity_poly.entity_id
_entity_poly.type
_entity_poly.pdbx_seq_one_letter_code
_entity_poly.pdbx_strand_id
1 'polypeptide(L)'
;MQRGFRHQDVIMCVGCLAMVDAIEWSIDREGRIIVLQSRPLGQSIAPENLGVDEAAEGSATPFLLAGGVTASRGAAAGPAHLVNSSLDLLQFPKGAVLVVSHPLPEWATLMSRAV
;
A
#
# COMPACT_ATOMS: atom_id res chain seq x y z
N MET A 1 35.64 -14.42 6.00
CA MET A 1 34.67 -15.47 6.36
C MET A 1 33.28 -14.83 6.36
N GLN A 2 32.63 -14.70 5.19
CA GLN A 2 31.27 -14.16 5.08
C GLN A 2 30.28 -15.31 5.30
N ARG A 3 29.63 -15.35 6.47
CA ARG A 3 28.50 -16.25 6.69
C ARG A 3 27.25 -15.55 6.15
N GLY A 4 26.69 -16.07 5.06
CA GLY A 4 25.34 -15.71 4.64
C GLY A 4 24.33 -16.21 5.68
N PHE A 5 23.37 -15.38 6.04
CA PHE A 5 22.27 -15.76 6.93
C PHE A 5 21.27 -16.61 6.15
N ARG A 6 20.82 -17.74 6.74
CA ARG A 6 19.80 -18.60 6.12
C ARG A 6 18.43 -17.98 6.39
N HIS A 7 17.51 -18.08 5.43
CA HIS A 7 16.16 -17.51 5.53
C HIS A 7 15.39 -17.92 6.81
N GLN A 8 15.67 -19.10 7.36
CA GLN A 8 15.01 -19.63 8.57
C GLN A 8 15.55 -19.02 9.88
N ASP A 9 16.65 -18.27 9.82
CA ASP A 9 17.29 -17.67 11.00
C ASP A 9 16.90 -16.19 11.20
N VAL A 10 16.03 -15.64 10.35
CA VAL A 10 15.66 -14.21 10.33
C VAL A 10 14.13 -14.07 10.47
N ILE A 11 13.67 -13.51 11.59
CA ILE A 11 12.28 -13.08 11.73
C ILE A 11 12.17 -11.67 11.15
N MET A 12 11.46 -11.54 10.03
CA MET A 12 11.31 -10.26 9.31
C MET A 12 10.14 -9.46 9.90
N CYS A 13 10.41 -8.22 10.32
CA CYS A 13 9.39 -7.23 10.68
C CYS A 13 9.72 -5.94 9.93
N VAL A 14 8.75 -5.40 9.18
CA VAL A 14 8.92 -4.12 8.49
C VAL A 14 8.43 -3.02 9.41
N GLY A 15 9.34 -2.20 9.92
CA GLY A 15 9.02 -1.04 10.75
C GLY A 15 9.56 0.24 10.11
N CYS A 16 8.70 1.25 9.93
CA CYS A 16 9.12 2.57 9.49
C CYS A 16 9.57 3.40 10.70
N LEU A 17 10.87 3.72 10.78
CA LEU A 17 11.40 4.75 11.68
C LEU A 17 11.54 6.04 10.86
N ALA A 18 10.81 7.09 11.24
CA ALA A 18 10.73 8.32 10.46
C ALA A 18 12.08 9.08 10.44
N MET A 19 12.81 8.98 9.32
CA MET A 19 13.14 10.10 8.42
C MET A 19 13.69 9.53 7.09
N VAL A 20 12.91 9.72 6.03
CA VAL A 20 13.27 9.75 4.58
C VAL A 20 13.69 8.45 3.86
N ASP A 21 14.11 7.37 4.52
CA ASP A 21 14.50 6.11 3.85
C ASP A 21 13.59 4.92 4.16
N ALA A 22 13.29 4.08 3.15
CA ALA A 22 12.72 2.75 3.40
C ALA A 22 13.81 1.83 3.95
N ILE A 23 13.58 1.25 5.13
CA ILE A 23 14.51 0.37 5.82
C ILE A 23 13.85 -0.97 6.09
N GLU A 24 14.52 -2.04 5.67
CA GLU A 24 14.20 -3.41 6.05
C GLU A 24 15.19 -3.87 7.11
N TRP A 25 14.69 -4.43 8.21
CA TRP A 25 15.51 -4.85 9.35
C TRP A 25 14.96 -6.13 10.00
N SER A 26 15.76 -6.72 10.87
CA SER A 26 15.42 -7.93 11.62
C SER A 26 16.08 -7.94 13.00
N ILE A 27 15.64 -8.82 13.88
CA ILE A 27 16.28 -9.08 15.17
C ILE A 27 16.84 -10.50 15.15
N ASP A 28 18.12 -10.66 15.50
CA ASP A 28 18.74 -11.98 15.61
C ASP A 28 18.43 -12.67 16.95
N ARG A 29 18.94 -13.90 17.11
CA ARG A 29 18.70 -14.72 18.32
C ARG A 29 19.28 -14.12 19.59
N GLU A 30 20.26 -13.22 19.48
CA GLU A 30 20.86 -12.52 20.60
C GLU A 30 20.19 -11.17 20.88
N GLY A 31 19.09 -10.85 20.18
CA GLY A 31 18.33 -9.61 20.37
C GLY A 31 18.93 -8.40 19.67
N ARG A 32 19.89 -8.59 18.76
CA ARG A 32 20.54 -7.49 18.04
C ARG A 32 19.72 -7.11 16.81
N ILE A 33 19.56 -5.81 16.58
CA ILE A 33 18.92 -5.28 15.38
C ILE A 33 19.93 -5.33 14.23
N ILE A 34 19.53 -5.92 13.11
CA ILE A 34 20.32 -6.01 11.88
C ILE A 34 19.53 -5.32 10.75
N VAL A 35 20.15 -4.32 10.13
CA VAL A 35 19.61 -3.68 8.91
C VAL A 35 19.96 -4.55 7.72
N LEU A 36 18.94 -4.93 6.95
CA LEU A 36 19.06 -5.80 5.78
C LEU A 36 19.21 -4.98 4.48
N GLN A 37 18.41 -3.92 4.35
CA GLN A 37 18.42 -3.04 3.19
C GLN A 37 17.98 -1.63 3.60
N SER A 38 18.62 -0.61 3.04
CA SER A 38 18.12 0.77 3.05
C SER A 38 18.10 1.31 1.62
N ARG A 39 17.03 2.03 1.27
CA ARG A 39 16.92 2.74 0.00
C ARG A 39 16.15 4.05 0.15
N PRO A 40 16.48 5.07 -0.65
CA PRO A 40 15.69 6.29 -0.70
C PRO A 40 14.22 6.00 -1.00
N LEU A 41 13.31 6.61 -0.22
CA LEU A 41 11.89 6.61 -0.56
C LEU A 41 11.65 7.74 -1.59
N GLY A 42 11.16 7.40 -2.78
CA GLY A 42 10.77 8.41 -3.77
C GLY A 42 9.64 9.26 -3.20
N GLN A 43 9.93 10.50 -2.80
CA GLN A 43 8.91 11.43 -2.37
C GLN A 43 8.13 11.91 -3.59
N SER A 44 6.87 11.51 -3.70
CA SER A 44 5.91 12.37 -4.39
C SER A 44 5.56 13.48 -3.41
N ILE A 45 6.26 14.62 -3.52
CA ILE A 45 5.83 15.85 -2.85
C ILE A 45 4.51 16.22 -3.54
N ALA A 46 3.39 15.76 -2.99
CA ALA A 46 2.10 16.32 -3.34
C ALA A 46 2.19 17.82 -2.97
N PRO A 47 1.79 18.74 -3.86
CA PRO A 47 1.80 20.16 -3.51
C PRO A 47 1.00 20.35 -2.22
N GLU A 48 1.60 21.00 -1.22
CA GLU A 48 1.00 21.30 0.09
C GLU A 48 -0.20 22.25 0.03
N ASN A 49 -0.72 22.54 -1.17
CA ASN A 49 -1.83 23.46 -1.40
C ASN A 49 -2.81 22.93 -2.45
N LEU A 50 -3.33 21.72 -2.25
CA LEU A 50 -4.72 21.48 -2.61
C LEU A 50 -5.46 21.51 -1.29
N GLY A 51 -6.34 22.52 -1.16
CA GLY A 51 -7.08 22.79 0.07
C GLY A 51 -7.58 21.49 0.69
N VAL A 52 -7.64 21.49 2.01
CA VAL A 52 -8.52 20.58 2.72
C VAL A 52 -9.91 20.85 2.16
N ASP A 53 -10.30 20.20 1.06
CA ASP A 53 -11.69 19.94 0.81
C ASP A 53 -12.05 19.00 1.94
N GLU A 54 -12.58 19.63 3.00
CA GLU A 54 -13.34 18.95 4.04
C GLU A 54 -14.13 17.86 3.34
N ALA A 55 -13.81 16.62 3.67
CA ALA A 55 -14.47 15.46 3.11
C ALA A 55 -15.96 15.56 3.44
N ALA A 56 -16.72 16.22 2.57
CA ALA A 56 -18.16 16.42 2.63
C ALA A 56 -18.72 16.33 4.06
N GLU A 57 -18.29 17.23 4.96
CA GLU A 57 -19.01 17.50 6.21
C GLU A 57 -20.34 18.17 5.83
N GLY A 58 -21.27 17.37 5.29
CA GLY A 58 -22.47 17.87 4.64
C GLY A 58 -23.05 16.98 3.53
N SER A 59 -22.46 15.83 3.24
CA SER A 59 -23.16 14.80 2.46
C SER A 59 -24.41 14.36 3.24
N ALA A 60 -25.60 14.77 2.78
CA ALA A 60 -26.89 14.38 3.35
C ALA A 60 -27.17 12.86 3.28
N THR A 61 -26.27 12.09 2.65
CA THR A 61 -26.29 10.64 2.63
C THR A 61 -25.40 10.08 3.75
N PRO A 62 -25.94 9.21 4.62
CA PRO A 62 -25.14 8.55 5.63
C PRO A 62 -24.09 7.66 4.97
N PHE A 63 -22.87 7.69 5.50
CA PHE A 63 -21.81 6.77 5.08
C PHE A 63 -22.27 5.32 5.29
N LEU A 64 -22.15 4.49 4.24
CA LEU A 64 -22.48 3.07 4.34
C LEU A 64 -21.39 2.30 5.11
N LEU A 65 -20.13 2.68 4.94
CA LEU A 65 -18.96 2.19 5.68
C LEU A 65 -17.89 3.29 5.74
N ALA A 66 -17.15 3.34 6.86
CA ALA A 66 -16.01 4.22 7.05
C ALA A 66 -14.90 3.49 7.84
N GLY A 67 -13.64 3.79 7.54
CA GLY A 67 -12.47 3.17 8.19
C GLY A 67 -11.31 2.92 7.22
N GLY A 68 -10.46 1.95 7.54
CA GLY A 68 -9.29 1.60 6.75
C GLY A 68 -8.05 2.46 7.06
N VAL A 69 -6.95 2.15 6.38
CA VAL A 69 -5.69 2.89 6.46
C VAL A 69 -5.40 3.52 5.11
N THR A 70 -5.22 4.84 5.08
CA THR A 70 -4.91 5.56 3.84
C THR A 70 -3.51 5.18 3.34
N ALA A 71 -3.45 4.30 2.34
CA ALA A 71 -2.21 3.90 1.69
C ALA A 71 -1.68 4.97 0.71
N SER A 72 -2.58 5.74 0.08
CA SER A 72 -2.27 6.86 -0.82
C SER A 72 -3.33 7.95 -0.67
N ARG A 73 -2.94 9.23 -0.80
CA ARG A 73 -3.86 10.37 -0.82
C ARG A 73 -4.59 10.43 -2.16
N GLY A 74 -5.87 10.82 -2.15
CA GLY A 74 -6.71 10.97 -3.34
C GLY A 74 -8.18 10.62 -3.05
N ALA A 75 -9.07 10.96 -3.99
CA ALA A 75 -10.47 10.55 -3.98
C ALA A 75 -10.80 9.88 -5.31
N ALA A 76 -11.46 8.73 -5.25
CA ALA A 76 -11.85 7.93 -6.41
C ALA A 76 -13.32 7.50 -6.27
N ALA A 77 -14.04 7.46 -7.39
CA ALA A 77 -15.43 7.04 -7.43
C ALA A 77 -15.71 6.27 -8.73
N GLY A 78 -16.32 5.10 -8.59
CA GLY A 78 -16.64 4.21 -9.71
C GLY A 78 -17.35 2.94 -9.22
N PRO A 79 -17.81 2.07 -10.13
CA PRO A 79 -18.38 0.80 -9.74
C PRO A 79 -17.33 -0.06 -9.04
N ALA A 80 -17.65 -0.55 -7.84
CA ALA A 80 -16.80 -1.50 -7.13
C ALA A 80 -16.79 -2.84 -7.87
N HIS A 81 -15.60 -3.34 -8.22
CA HIS A 81 -15.44 -4.62 -8.90
C HIS A 81 -14.48 -5.52 -8.13
N LEU A 82 -14.99 -6.67 -7.68
CA LEU A 82 -14.23 -7.65 -6.93
C LEU A 82 -13.41 -8.53 -7.89
N VAL A 83 -12.11 -8.62 -7.66
CA VAL A 83 -11.18 -9.44 -8.43
C VAL A 83 -10.59 -10.51 -7.52
N ASN A 84 -10.86 -11.77 -7.82
CA ASN A 84 -10.36 -12.91 -7.02
C ASN A 84 -9.64 -13.96 -7.88
N SER A 85 -9.65 -13.82 -9.20
CA SER A 85 -9.02 -14.76 -10.13
C SER A 85 -8.41 -14.05 -11.33
N SER A 86 -7.52 -14.74 -12.04
CA SER A 86 -6.92 -14.22 -13.27
C SER A 86 -7.93 -14.02 -14.41
N LEU A 87 -9.08 -14.70 -14.39
CA LEU A 87 -10.14 -14.49 -15.38
C LEU A 87 -10.82 -13.13 -15.16
N ASP A 88 -10.98 -12.71 -13.92
CA ASP A 88 -11.57 -11.42 -13.55
C ASP A 88 -10.78 -10.23 -14.13
N LEU A 89 -9.47 -10.40 -14.35
CA LEU A 89 -8.61 -9.41 -15.00
C LEU A 89 -9.13 -9.02 -16.39
N LEU A 90 -9.59 -10.01 -17.15
CA LEU A 90 -10.02 -9.84 -18.55
C LEU A 90 -11.31 -9.03 -18.66
N GLN A 91 -12.18 -9.16 -17.66
CA GLN A 91 -13.50 -8.53 -17.59
C GLN A 91 -13.52 -7.25 -16.74
N PHE A 92 -12.41 -6.91 -16.06
CA PHE A 92 -12.33 -5.71 -15.25
C PHE A 92 -12.72 -4.49 -16.08
N PRO A 93 -13.61 -3.58 -15.64
CA PRO A 93 -14.00 -2.40 -16.43
C PRO A 93 -12.95 -1.29 -16.34
N LYS A 94 -12.84 -0.45 -17.37
CA LYS A 94 -12.13 0.83 -17.23
C LYS A 94 -12.98 1.77 -16.36
N GLY A 95 -12.37 2.43 -15.38
CA GLY A 95 -13.05 3.35 -14.48
C GLY A 95 -13.66 2.71 -13.22
N ALA A 96 -13.42 1.42 -12.99
CA ALA A 96 -13.93 0.70 -11.82
C ALA A 96 -13.01 0.86 -10.60
N VAL A 97 -13.60 0.82 -9.39
CA VAL A 97 -12.84 0.72 -8.14
C VAL A 97 -12.46 -0.73 -7.92
N LEU A 98 -11.16 -1.01 -7.96
CA LEU A 98 -10.61 -2.36 -7.76
C LEU A 98 -10.74 -2.79 -6.30
N VAL A 99 -11.45 -3.89 -6.05
CA VAL A 99 -11.54 -4.51 -4.73
C VAL A 99 -10.89 -5.88 -4.79
N VAL A 100 -9.91 -6.12 -3.93
CA VAL A 100 -9.16 -7.38 -3.83
C VAL A 100 -8.96 -7.75 -2.37
N SER A 101 -8.85 -9.04 -2.08
CA SER A 101 -8.58 -9.50 -0.71
C SER A 101 -7.16 -9.17 -0.24
N HIS A 102 -6.18 -9.18 -1.15
CA HIS A 102 -4.78 -8.86 -0.86
C HIS A 102 -4.15 -8.07 -2.01
N PRO A 103 -3.27 -7.09 -1.73
CA PRO A 103 -2.58 -6.30 -2.75
C PRO A 103 -1.41 -7.10 -3.36
N LEU A 104 -1.74 -8.10 -4.20
CA LEU A 104 -0.74 -8.93 -4.87
C LEU A 104 -0.20 -8.25 -6.15
N PRO A 105 1.09 -8.46 -6.51
CA PRO A 105 1.70 -7.85 -7.70
C PRO A 105 0.98 -8.16 -9.02
N GLU A 106 0.29 -9.29 -9.12
CA GLU A 106 -0.51 -9.67 -10.30
C GLU A 106 -1.60 -8.65 -10.66
N TRP A 107 -2.13 -7.91 -9.67
CA TRP A 107 -3.15 -6.89 -9.86
C TRP A 107 -2.59 -5.56 -10.39
N ALA A 108 -1.27 -5.37 -10.38
CA ALA A 108 -0.65 -4.12 -10.80
C ALA A 108 -1.03 -3.71 -12.23
N THR A 109 -1.28 -4.69 -13.11
CA THR A 109 -1.71 -4.46 -14.50
C THR A 109 -3.04 -3.70 -14.59
N LEU A 110 -3.93 -3.85 -13.60
CA LEU A 110 -5.23 -3.18 -13.56
C LEU A 110 -5.17 -1.74 -13.05
N MET A 111 -4.08 -1.32 -12.40
CA MET A 111 -3.98 0.03 -11.82
C MET A 111 -4.14 1.13 -12.87
N SER A 112 -3.73 0.89 -14.11
CA SER A 112 -3.90 1.83 -15.23
C SER A 112 -5.36 2.00 -15.69
N ARG A 113 -6.24 1.08 -15.27
CA ARG A 113 -7.65 1.02 -15.67
C ARG A 113 -8.59 1.36 -14.53
N ALA A 114 -8.15 1.17 -13.29
CA ALA A 114 -8.87 1.58 -12.10
C ALA A 114 -8.89 3.10 -11.95
N VAL A 115 -9.78 3.59 -11.09
CA VAL A 115 -9.90 5.01 -10.68
C VAL A 115 -9.40 5.21 -9.27
#